data_AF-A0A8H5A6H8-F1
#
_entry.id   AF-A0A8H5A6H8-F1
#
_cell.length_a   1.000
_cell.length_b   1.000
_cell.length_c   1.000
_cell.angle_alpha   90.00
_cell.angle_beta   90.00
_cell.angle_gamma   90.00
#
_symmetry.space_group_name_H-M   'P 1'
#
loop_
_entity.id
_entity.type
_entity.pdbx_description
1 polymer ?
#
loop_
_entity_poly.entity_id
_entity_poly.type
_entity_poly.pdbx_seq_one_letter_code
_entity_poly.pdbx_strand_id
1 'polypeptide(L)'
;DCWHSFEDVNVELVIKYMKANNENAKRLVAGVLDRLGELENSDLVQAKHWAGASQGAVKFMTKPAGRDPEAMKKVEYLFPGFWEE
;
A
#
# COMPACT_ATOMS: atom_id res chain seq x y z
N ASP A 1 -16.23 -14.65 5.14
CA ASP A 1 -16.82 -15.16 3.89
C ASP A 1 -17.62 -16.45 4.10
N CYS A 2 -18.25 -16.60 5.27
CA CYS A 2 -19.14 -17.72 5.57
C CYS A 2 -20.51 -17.13 5.85
N TRP A 3 -21.24 -16.80 4.78
CA TRP A 3 -22.58 -16.21 4.85
C TRP A 3 -23.53 -17.05 4.00
N HIS A 4 -23.72 -18.31 4.38
CA HIS A 4 -24.79 -19.12 3.79
C HIS A 4 -25.95 -19.19 4.78
N SER A 5 -26.88 -18.24 4.65
CA SER A 5 -28.26 -18.47 5.06
C SER A 5 -28.96 -19.21 3.92
N PHE A 6 -29.88 -20.12 4.25
CA PHE A 6 -30.67 -20.92 3.30
C PHE A 6 -31.65 -20.10 2.41
N GLU A 7 -31.46 -18.79 2.33
CA GLU A 7 -32.27 -17.89 1.52
C GLU A 7 -31.58 -17.68 0.16
N ASP A 8 -32.35 -17.82 -0.92
CA ASP A 8 -31.85 -17.54 -2.27
C ASP A 8 -31.41 -16.08 -2.39
N VAL A 9 -30.25 -15.88 -3.00
CA VAL A 9 -29.71 -14.55 -3.25
C VAL A 9 -30.61 -13.82 -4.25
N ASN A 10 -31.12 -12.65 -3.85
CA ASN A 10 -31.90 -11.76 -4.71
C ASN A 10 -31.30 -10.34 -4.75
N VAL A 11 -31.78 -9.53 -5.68
CA VAL A 11 -31.26 -8.18 -5.94
C VAL A 11 -31.44 -7.28 -4.72
N GLU A 12 -32.58 -7.36 -4.05
CA GLU A 12 -32.88 -6.58 -2.85
C GLU A 12 -31.89 -6.86 -1.72
N LEU A 13 -31.58 -8.14 -1.49
CA LEU A 13 -30.61 -8.61 -0.51
C LEU A 13 -29.21 -8.09 -0.83
N VAL A 14 -28.78 -8.20 -2.09
CA VAL A 14 -27.47 -7.70 -2.54
C VAL A 14 -27.38 -6.19 -2.36
N ILE A 15 -28.38 -5.42 -2.80
CA ILE A 15 -28.37 -3.96 -2.67
C ILE A 15 -28.36 -3.54 -1.19
N LYS A 16 -29.13 -4.22 -0.34
CA LYS A 16 -29.15 -3.97 1.12
C LYS A 16 -27.76 -4.13 1.72
N TYR A 17 -27.10 -5.26 1.48
CA TYR A 17 -25.76 -5.51 2.03
C TYR A 17 -24.69 -4.65 1.38
N MET A 18 -24.75 -4.38 0.09
CA MET A 18 -23.83 -3.45 -0.56
C MET A 18 -23.87 -2.06 0.07
N LYS A 19 -25.07 -1.53 0.35
CA LYS A 19 -25.22 -0.24 1.03
C LYS A 19 -24.64 -0.29 2.45
N ALA A 20 -25.05 -1.27 3.25
CA ALA A 20 -24.57 -1.42 4.62
C ALA A 20 -23.04 -1.58 4.69
N ASN A 21 -22.47 -2.42 3.81
CA ASN A 21 -21.03 -2.64 3.73
C ASN A 21 -20.29 -1.37 3.26
N ASN A 22 -20.84 -0.60 2.32
CA ASN A 22 -20.25 0.65 1.88
C ASN A 22 -20.14 1.66 3.02
N GLU A 23 -21.20 1.83 3.81
CA GLU A 23 -21.18 2.74 4.95
C GLU A 23 -20.19 2.28 6.02
N ASN A 24 -20.16 0.99 6.34
CA ASN A 24 -19.22 0.44 7.31
C ASN A 24 -17.78 0.53 6.84
N ALA A 25 -17.51 0.30 5.55
CA ALA A 25 -16.19 0.48 4.96
C ALA A 25 -15.71 1.93 5.09
N LYS A 26 -16.58 2.92 4.85
CA LYS A 26 -16.23 4.34 5.05
C LYS A 26 -15.86 4.64 6.49
N ARG A 27 -16.63 4.15 7.46
CA ARG A 27 -16.35 4.32 8.90
C ARG A 27 -15.02 3.65 9.29
N LEU A 28 -14.77 2.44 8.79
CA LEU A 28 -13.53 1.71 9.03
C LEU A 28 -12.32 2.44 8.44
N VAL A 29 -12.39 2.86 7.18
CA VAL A 29 -11.30 3.59 6.52
C VAL A 29 -11.02 4.90 7.24
N ALA A 30 -12.05 5.65 7.63
CA ALA A 30 -11.87 6.88 8.41
C ALA A 30 -11.13 6.61 9.73
N GLY A 31 -11.57 5.62 10.52
CA GLY A 31 -10.91 5.27 11.77
C GLY A 31 -9.47 4.79 11.59
N VAL A 32 -9.17 4.03 10.52
CA VAL A 32 -7.79 3.63 10.18
C VAL A 32 -6.94 4.84 9.82
N LEU A 33 -7.47 5.76 9.01
CA LEU A 33 -6.75 6.99 8.63
C LEU A 33 -6.46 7.87 9.85
N ASP A 34 -7.41 7.99 10.78
CA ASP A 34 -7.21 8.73 12.04
C ASP A 34 -6.04 8.15 12.84
N ARG A 35 -5.98 6.81 12.97
CA ARG A 35 -4.86 6.13 13.66
C ARG A 35 -3.55 6.30 12.91
N LEU A 36 -3.53 6.09 11.59
CA LEU A 36 -2.31 6.23 10.78
C LEU A 36 -1.81 7.68 10.75
N GLY A 37 -2.68 8.67 10.92
CA GLY A 37 -2.33 10.09 10.98
C GLY A 37 -1.63 10.51 12.28
N GLU A 38 -1.62 9.66 13.31
CA GLU A 38 -0.91 9.94 14.56
C GLU A 38 0.61 9.95 14.33
N LEU A 39 1.31 10.90 14.97
CA LEU A 39 2.74 11.10 14.77
C LEU A 39 3.58 9.85 15.07
N GLU A 40 3.16 9.03 16.03
CA GLU A 40 3.81 7.75 16.37
C GLU A 40 3.85 6.76 15.20
N ASN A 41 2.92 6.88 14.24
CA ASN A 41 2.84 6.03 13.06
C ASN A 41 3.55 6.63 11.83
N SER A 42 4.24 7.78 11.98
CA SER A 42 4.89 8.48 10.86
C SER A 42 5.88 7.61 10.10
N ASP A 43 6.65 6.78 10.80
CA ASP A 43 7.65 5.90 10.17
C ASP A 43 7.02 4.78 9.35
N LEU A 44 5.83 4.31 9.76
CA LEU A 44 5.05 3.34 9.02
C LEU A 44 4.45 3.98 7.76
N VAL A 45 3.80 5.14 7.90
CA VAL A 45 3.16 5.86 6.76
C VAL A 45 4.19 6.34 5.74
N GLN A 46 5.37 6.76 6.20
CA GLN A 46 6.49 7.15 5.34
C GLN A 46 7.33 5.95 4.87
N ALA A 47 6.94 4.73 5.20
CA ALA A 47 7.62 3.50 4.78
C ALA A 47 9.12 3.46 5.13
N LYS A 48 9.56 4.13 6.21
CA LYS A 48 10.99 4.26 6.55
C LYS A 48 11.66 2.93 6.85
N HIS A 49 10.91 1.94 7.31
CA HIS A 49 11.39 0.57 7.53
C HIS A 49 11.88 -0.12 6.25
N TRP A 50 11.53 0.39 5.06
CA TRP A 50 12.05 -0.10 3.78
C TRP A 50 13.25 0.70 3.26
N ALA A 51 13.66 1.77 3.92
CA ALA A 51 14.79 2.58 3.48
C ALA A 51 16.05 1.73 3.35
N GLY A 52 16.67 1.75 2.16
CA GLY A 52 17.88 0.97 1.86
C GLY A 52 17.66 -0.52 1.56
N ALA A 53 16.45 -1.07 1.73
CA ALA A 53 16.20 -2.53 1.67
C ALA A 53 16.66 -3.20 0.35
N SER A 54 16.64 -2.46 -0.78
CA SER A 54 17.09 -2.96 -2.09
C SER A 54 18.34 -2.27 -2.65
N GLN A 55 18.89 -1.28 -1.95
CA GLN A 55 20.05 -0.52 -2.45
C GLN A 55 21.26 -1.42 -2.65
N GLY A 56 21.55 -2.32 -1.71
CA GLY A 56 22.69 -3.23 -1.83
C GLY A 56 22.59 -4.15 -3.05
N ALA A 57 21.44 -4.79 -3.27
CA ALA A 57 21.25 -5.68 -4.42
C ALA A 57 21.46 -4.93 -5.74
N VAL A 58 20.88 -3.74 -5.89
CA VAL A 58 20.99 -2.97 -7.14
C VAL A 58 22.37 -2.33 -7.32
N LYS A 59 22.97 -1.78 -6.25
CA LYS A 59 24.29 -1.14 -6.31
C LYS A 59 25.42 -2.15 -6.51
N PHE A 60 25.33 -3.34 -5.91
CA PHE A 60 26.42 -4.33 -5.95
C PHE A 60 26.26 -5.38 -7.06
N MET A 61 25.05 -5.76 -7.45
CA MET A 61 24.85 -6.81 -8.47
C MET A 61 24.77 -6.26 -9.90
N THR A 62 24.21 -5.06 -10.09
CA THR A 62 24.11 -4.44 -11.41
C THR A 62 25.27 -3.46 -11.62
N LYS A 63 26.20 -3.81 -12.51
CA LYS A 63 27.32 -2.94 -12.90
C LYS A 63 26.79 -1.60 -13.46
N PRO A 64 27.50 -0.47 -13.27
CA PRO A 64 27.06 0.84 -13.76
C PRO A 64 26.68 0.84 -15.26
N ALA A 65 27.46 0.16 -16.11
CA ALA A 65 27.20 0.07 -17.54
C ALA A 65 25.91 -0.68 -17.92
N GLY A 66 25.36 -1.50 -17.01
CA GLY A 66 24.12 -2.24 -17.21
C GLY A 66 22.89 -1.56 -16.61
N ARG A 67 23.04 -0.36 -16.03
CA ARG A 67 21.92 0.40 -15.45
C ARG A 67 21.30 1.27 -16.53
N ASP A 68 20.08 0.92 -16.92
CA ASP A 68 19.29 1.74 -17.82
C ASP A 68 18.98 3.11 -17.18
N PRO A 69 19.27 4.25 -17.85
CA PRO A 69 19.06 5.58 -17.26
C PRO A 69 17.62 5.87 -16.87
N GLU A 70 16.65 5.33 -17.60
CA GLU A 70 15.22 5.55 -17.30
C GLU A 70 14.78 4.72 -16.08
N ALA A 71 15.27 3.49 -15.96
CA ALA A 71 15.09 2.68 -14.76
C ALA A 71 15.69 3.36 -13.51
N MET A 72 16.87 3.97 -13.64
CA MET A 72 17.50 4.69 -12.53
C MET A 72 16.64 5.84 -12.00
N LYS A 73 16.01 6.62 -12.90
CA LYS A 73 15.09 7.69 -12.52
C LYS A 73 13.83 7.18 -11.83
N LYS A 74 13.26 6.07 -12.29
CA LYS A 74 12.07 5.46 -11.68
C LYS A 74 12.36 4.96 -10.27
N VAL A 75 13.53 4.36 -10.06
CA VAL A 75 13.96 3.92 -8.73
C VAL A 75 14.17 5.12 -7.80
N GLU A 76 14.84 6.18 -8.27
CA GLU A 76 15.02 7.40 -7.48
C GLU A 76 13.69 8.09 -7.14
N TYR A 77 12.71 8.08 -8.05
CA TYR A 77 11.37 8.61 -7.78
C TYR A 77 10.64 7.83 -6.67
N LEU A 78 10.72 6.50 -6.69
CA LEU A 78 10.08 5.65 -5.68
C LEU A 78 10.82 5.67 -4.34
N PHE A 79 12.14 5.80 -4.37
CA PHE A 79 13.02 5.75 -3.21
C PHE A 79 14.03 6.90 -3.29
N PRO A 80 13.67 8.12 -2.84
CA PRO A 80 14.59 9.24 -2.84
C PRO A 80 15.90 8.94 -2.11
N GLY A 81 17.03 9.38 -2.67
CA GLY A 81 18.37 9.08 -2.17
C GLY A 81 18.83 7.65 -2.46
N PHE A 82 18.21 6.94 -3.42
CA PHE A 82 18.57 5.55 -3.72
C PHE A 82 20.04 5.41 -4.11
N TRP A 83 20.59 6.41 -4.79
CA TRP A 83 21.94 6.39 -5.34
C TRP A 83 22.99 7.13 -4.50
N GLU A 84 22.61 7.78 -3.39
CA GLU A 84 23.54 8.46 -2.47
C GLU A 84 24.47 7.46 -1.74
N GLU A 85 25.62 7.91 -1.25
CA GLU A 85 26.63 7.06 -0.56
C GLU A 85 26.18 6.56 0.81
#